data_AF-A0A0M0K8Q5-F1
#
_entry.id   AF-A0A0M0K8Q5-F1
#
_cell.length_a   1.000
_cell.length_b   1.000
_cell.length_c   1.000
_cell.angle_alpha   90.00
_cell.angle_beta   90.00
_cell.angle_gamma   90.00
#
_symmetry.space_group_name_H-M   'P 1'
#
loop_
_entity.id
_entity.type
_entity.pdbx_description
1 polymer ?
#
loop_
_entity_poly.entity_id
_entity_poly.type
_entity_poly.pdbx_seq_one_letter_code
_entity_poly.pdbx_strand_id
1 'polypeptide(L)'
;MSESVAKMILKCEKTGKLFFSEAEAKQHADDTGFSAFAQVSPEEKVWVCAETGKVCFNEQQMSLHKQRVAEAITWTEQTVADMHEARAKKAAEEAAGAEDVEMETEEDQLLRAAGKAPKGKGNAKATGPALVTKEVVEQLVEMGFSELRAQKALVKTSNGGIEGAINWLTEHLEDADIDDANFGEFEVKPAEEVSLAAAQALAGVSHLSAEEKKQKLDELLAKARAKKMGTSVEEEKQKEKARRDDGKKTVQSKRELEEQQRKRDADARKREKREFEEERAKLKAKLEADRQEKIKNGLLKPAAVPLTEEEKSNLKPLSRAGPPEEEKRPKKPMSEREREAMEQMSAMGGMKRNYDEEPLTLEEATAKLCAHADTKVRPALDMMQKMVANIAKTPAEAKYRQLRLSNPKVAEGLVFVPGARQFLHAIGWVIGPGAGEVGEDAPKDCISLPLEGDGVAQAAAQQAAVAALVQASNAAVEKRRLDELAARNKEIADKLAKQKAEKEAMKAAMARDRAEVAARGPAQASIAKKLPTESGGTMTSAIFSEQEEAEGRRNAQ
;
A
#
# COMPACT_ATOMS: atom_id res chain seq x y z
N MET A 1 -25.90 -7.02 17.86
CA MET A 1 -26.25 -7.60 16.54
C MET A 1 -26.98 -6.51 15.76
N SER A 2 -26.24 -5.54 15.23
CA SER A 2 -26.77 -4.43 14.43
C SER A 2 -26.32 -4.62 12.99
N GLU A 3 -27.26 -4.48 12.08
CA GLU A 3 -27.20 -4.88 10.67
C GLU A 3 -26.03 -4.23 9.92
N SER A 4 -25.13 -5.09 9.40
CA SER A 4 -24.20 -4.75 8.32
C SER A 4 -24.99 -4.54 7.03
N VAL A 5 -25.55 -3.34 6.85
CA VAL A 5 -25.92 -2.84 5.53
C VAL A 5 -24.63 -2.75 4.72
N ALA A 6 -24.49 -3.59 3.70
CA ALA A 6 -23.36 -3.58 2.78
C ALA A 6 -23.26 -2.18 2.11
N LYS A 7 -22.41 -1.31 2.67
CA LYS A 7 -22.12 0.02 2.12
C LYS A 7 -21.45 -0.15 0.75
N MET A 8 -22.17 0.21 -0.31
CA MET A 8 -21.63 0.24 -1.67
C MET A 8 -20.63 1.39 -1.78
N ILE A 9 -19.36 1.06 -2.05
CA ILE A 9 -18.29 2.03 -2.30
C ILE A 9 -18.00 2.03 -3.79
N LEU A 10 -18.03 3.21 -4.41
CA LEU A 10 -17.87 3.40 -5.86
C LEU A 10 -16.55 4.11 -6.15
N LYS A 11 -15.79 3.65 -7.15
CA LYS A 11 -14.66 4.38 -7.73
C LYS A 11 -15.00 4.86 -9.12
N CYS A 12 -14.67 6.10 -9.46
CA CYS A 12 -14.70 6.56 -10.85
C CYS A 12 -13.47 6.00 -11.59
N GLU A 13 -13.65 5.31 -12.70
CA GLU A 13 -12.56 4.68 -13.46
C GLU A 13 -11.61 5.70 -14.11
N LYS A 14 -12.12 6.90 -14.41
CA LYS A 14 -11.36 7.97 -15.08
C LYS A 14 -10.57 8.81 -14.09
N THR A 15 -11.18 9.17 -12.96
CA THR A 15 -10.59 10.08 -11.98
C THR A 15 -9.91 9.35 -10.83
N GLY A 16 -10.25 8.09 -10.59
CA GLY A 16 -9.76 7.28 -9.47
C GLY A 16 -10.29 7.73 -8.10
N LYS A 17 -11.25 8.67 -8.06
CA LYS A 17 -11.87 9.13 -6.82
C LYS A 17 -12.82 8.07 -6.27
N LEU A 18 -12.78 7.91 -4.94
CA LEU A 18 -13.66 7.04 -4.17
C LEU A 18 -14.87 7.83 -3.64
N PHE A 19 -16.05 7.23 -3.77
CA PHE A 19 -17.34 7.75 -3.33
C PHE A 19 -17.98 6.74 -2.41
N PHE A 20 -18.50 7.21 -1.29
CA PHE A 20 -19.07 6.35 -0.25
C PHE A 20 -20.61 6.38 -0.24
N SER A 21 -21.20 7.12 -1.18
CA SER A 21 -22.63 7.10 -1.48
C SER A 21 -22.90 7.28 -2.98
N GLU A 22 -24.06 6.83 -3.44
CA GLU A 22 -24.52 7.04 -4.81
C GLU A 22 -24.80 8.52 -5.12
N ALA A 23 -25.15 9.33 -4.10
CA ALA A 23 -25.41 10.75 -4.26
C ALA A 23 -24.12 11.51 -4.62
N GLU A 24 -23.02 11.23 -3.91
CA GLU A 24 -21.71 11.83 -4.22
C GLU A 24 -21.19 11.39 -5.60
N ALA A 25 -21.43 10.13 -5.98
CA ALA A 25 -21.04 9.62 -7.29
C ALA A 25 -21.83 10.31 -8.42
N LYS A 26 -23.15 10.54 -8.23
CA LYS A 26 -23.98 11.30 -9.19
C LYS A 26 -23.51 12.74 -9.34
N GLN A 27 -23.27 13.42 -8.22
CA GLN A 27 -22.75 14.79 -8.25
C GLN A 27 -21.40 14.86 -8.98
N HIS A 28 -20.50 13.90 -8.74
CA HIS A 28 -19.25 13.80 -9.51
C HIS A 28 -19.48 13.53 -11.00
N ALA A 29 -20.47 12.70 -11.35
CA ALA A 29 -20.83 12.42 -12.72
C ALA A 29 -21.35 13.67 -13.45
N ASP A 30 -22.15 14.48 -12.75
CA ASP A 30 -22.70 15.74 -13.25
C ASP A 30 -21.60 16.82 -13.40
N ASP A 31 -20.69 16.92 -12.42
CA ASP A 31 -19.60 17.90 -12.43
C ASP A 31 -18.50 17.59 -13.45
N THR A 32 -18.20 16.30 -13.66
CA THR A 32 -17.06 15.87 -14.49
C THR A 32 -17.45 15.22 -15.81
N GLY A 33 -18.74 14.91 -15.99
CA GLY A 33 -19.26 14.19 -17.16
C GLY A 33 -18.84 12.72 -17.22
N PHE A 34 -18.22 12.17 -16.19
CA PHE A 34 -17.77 10.77 -16.15
C PHE A 34 -18.77 9.87 -15.43
N SER A 35 -19.42 8.99 -16.18
CA SER A 35 -20.41 8.03 -15.68
C SER A 35 -19.88 6.60 -15.44
N ALA A 36 -18.58 6.37 -15.67
CA ALA A 36 -17.95 5.06 -15.49
C ALA A 36 -17.53 4.86 -14.02
N PHE A 37 -18.38 4.18 -13.25
CA PHE A 37 -18.13 3.83 -11.85
C PHE A 37 -17.99 2.32 -11.67
N ALA A 38 -16.98 1.89 -10.93
CA ALA A 38 -16.76 0.50 -10.54
C ALA A 38 -16.94 0.35 -9.02
N GLN A 39 -17.52 -0.77 -8.58
CA GLN A 39 -17.64 -1.06 -7.16
C GLN A 39 -16.31 -1.54 -6.59
N VAL A 40 -15.95 -1.07 -5.40
CA VAL A 40 -14.71 -1.41 -4.69
C VAL A 40 -15.06 -2.12 -3.38
N SER A 41 -14.31 -3.17 -3.05
CA SER A 41 -14.50 -3.88 -1.79
C SER A 41 -13.96 -3.06 -0.61
N PRO A 42 -14.63 -3.01 0.55
CA PRO A 42 -14.10 -2.32 1.75
C PRO A 42 -12.74 -2.85 2.23
N GLU A 43 -12.44 -4.12 1.94
CA GLU A 43 -11.18 -4.79 2.30
C GLU A 43 -10.05 -4.56 1.28
N GLU A 44 -10.33 -3.88 0.16
CA GLU A 44 -9.33 -3.62 -0.87
C GLU A 44 -8.26 -2.65 -0.35
N LYS A 45 -7.00 -3.04 -0.48
CA LYS A 45 -5.85 -2.24 -0.05
C LYS A 45 -5.56 -1.16 -1.08
N VAL A 46 -5.43 0.07 -0.62
CA VAL A 46 -5.16 1.23 -1.46
C VAL A 46 -3.96 2.02 -0.93
N TRP A 47 -3.20 2.61 -1.85
CA TRP A 47 -2.09 3.49 -1.51
C TRP A 47 -2.54 4.93 -1.59
N VAL A 48 -2.41 5.66 -0.49
CA VAL A 48 -2.75 7.08 -0.41
C VAL A 48 -1.47 7.89 -0.38
N CYS A 49 -1.35 8.83 -1.33
CA CYS A 49 -0.28 9.83 -1.34
C CYS A 49 -0.57 10.88 -0.26
N ALA A 50 0.33 11.09 0.69
CA ALA A 50 0.08 12.00 1.82
C ALA A 50 0.09 13.47 1.40
N GLU A 51 0.89 13.86 0.39
CA GLU A 51 0.95 15.26 -0.04
C GLU A 51 -0.20 15.66 -0.97
N THR A 52 -0.72 14.73 -1.78
CA THR A 52 -1.76 15.05 -2.78
C THR A 52 -3.14 14.47 -2.44
N GLY A 53 -3.25 13.64 -1.39
CA GLY A 53 -4.47 12.92 -1.03
C GLY A 53 -5.00 11.98 -2.12
N LYS A 54 -4.17 11.62 -3.12
CA LYS A 54 -4.60 10.82 -4.26
C LYS A 54 -4.50 9.34 -3.93
N VAL A 55 -5.61 8.64 -4.12
CA VAL A 55 -5.73 7.20 -3.90
C VAL A 55 -5.31 6.45 -5.17
N CYS A 56 -4.38 5.51 -5.04
CA CYS A 56 -3.90 4.63 -6.10
C CYS A 56 -4.23 3.17 -5.75
N PHE A 57 -4.83 2.44 -6.68
CA PHE A 57 -5.27 1.05 -6.48
C PHE A 57 -4.25 0.02 -6.98
N ASN A 58 -3.25 0.47 -7.74
CA ASN A 58 -2.22 -0.40 -8.30
C ASN A 58 -0.86 0.30 -8.24
N GLU A 59 0.20 -0.49 -8.12
CA GLU A 59 1.58 -0.02 -8.10
C GLU A 59 1.94 0.78 -9.36
N GLN A 60 1.34 0.45 -10.50
CA GLN A 60 1.46 1.21 -11.74
C GLN A 60 0.88 2.63 -11.63
N GLN A 61 -0.27 2.80 -10.97
CA GLN A 61 -0.86 4.13 -10.74
C GLN A 61 -0.01 4.95 -9.77
N MET A 62 0.54 4.31 -8.74
CA MET A 62 1.48 4.93 -7.81
C MET A 62 2.75 5.38 -8.54
N SER A 63 3.33 4.53 -9.39
CA SER A 63 4.53 4.85 -10.18
C SER A 63 4.29 6.01 -11.15
N LEU A 64 3.16 6.01 -11.87
CA LEU A 64 2.77 7.12 -12.74
C LEU A 64 2.53 8.42 -11.97
N HIS A 65 2.00 8.34 -10.75
CA HIS A 65 1.80 9.51 -9.89
C HIS A 65 3.14 10.06 -9.39
N LYS A 66 4.07 9.19 -8.97
CA LYS A 66 5.47 9.57 -8.61
C LYS A 66 6.21 10.24 -9.76
N GLN A 67 5.96 9.82 -11.01
CA GLN A 67 6.57 10.43 -12.19
C GLN A 67 5.95 11.78 -12.57
N ARG A 68 4.64 11.95 -12.37
CA ARG A 68 3.91 13.17 -12.76
C ARG A 68 3.89 14.25 -11.70
N VAL A 69 4.01 13.85 -10.43
CA VAL A 69 4.00 14.77 -9.28
C VAL A 69 5.27 14.54 -8.47
N ALA A 70 6.24 15.43 -8.66
CA ALA A 70 7.53 15.37 -7.99
C ALA A 70 7.44 15.51 -6.45
N GLU A 71 6.33 16.07 -5.96
CA GLU A 71 6.04 16.25 -4.53
C GLU A 71 5.45 15.01 -3.86
N ALA A 72 5.11 13.94 -4.61
CA ALA A 72 4.47 12.72 -4.10
C ALA A 72 5.49 11.70 -3.53
N ILE A 73 6.03 11.98 -2.35
CA ILE A 73 7.15 11.24 -1.76
C ILE A 73 6.64 10.17 -0.78
N THR A 74 5.62 10.49 0.00
CA THR A 74 5.17 9.64 1.10
C THR A 74 3.84 8.94 0.79
N TRP A 75 3.81 7.62 1.03
CA TRP A 75 2.70 6.75 0.66
C TRP A 75 2.31 5.87 1.84
N THR A 76 1.03 5.89 2.21
CA THR A 76 0.48 5.05 3.27
C THR A 76 -0.45 4.00 2.66
N GLU A 77 -0.23 2.74 3.00
CA GLU A 77 -1.15 1.64 2.69
C GLU A 77 -2.30 1.67 3.71
N GLN A 78 -3.53 1.86 3.24
CA GLN A 78 -4.73 1.86 4.07
C GLN A 78 -5.80 1.00 3.40
N THR A 79 -6.76 0.49 4.18
CA THR A 79 -7.94 -0.14 3.60
C THR A 79 -8.99 0.90 3.25
N VAL A 80 -9.86 0.56 2.30
CA VAL A 80 -10.98 1.43 1.91
C VAL A 80 -11.96 1.64 3.08
N ALA A 81 -12.07 0.67 4.00
CA ALA A 81 -12.83 0.80 5.25
C ALA A 81 -12.23 1.85 6.21
N ASP A 82 -10.92 1.82 6.44
CA ASP A 82 -10.24 2.80 7.30
C ASP A 82 -10.41 4.23 6.76
N MET A 83 -10.41 4.39 5.43
CA MET A 83 -10.63 5.66 4.76
C MET A 83 -12.04 6.21 4.93
N HIS A 84 -13.04 5.33 4.89
CA HIS A 84 -14.43 5.69 5.16
C HIS A 84 -14.60 6.14 6.62
N GLU A 85 -13.99 5.44 7.58
CA GLU A 85 -14.03 5.82 9.00
C GLU A 85 -13.28 7.13 9.28
N ALA A 86 -12.12 7.35 8.66
CA ALA A 86 -11.35 8.58 8.79
C ALA A 86 -12.13 9.79 8.23
N ARG A 87 -12.82 9.63 7.09
CA ARG A 87 -13.67 10.68 6.51
C ARG A 87 -14.93 10.92 7.34
N ALA A 88 -15.53 9.88 7.92
CA ALA A 88 -16.65 10.01 8.84
C ALA A 88 -16.27 10.75 10.12
N LYS A 89 -15.08 10.47 10.68
CA LYS A 89 -14.53 11.21 11.83
C LYS A 89 -14.26 12.67 11.48
N LYS A 90 -13.64 12.93 10.32
CA LYS A 90 -13.40 14.30 9.86
C LYS A 90 -14.70 15.07 9.60
N ALA A 91 -15.72 14.43 9.03
CA ALA A 91 -17.03 15.04 8.81
C ALA A 91 -17.78 15.30 10.13
N ALA A 92 -17.62 14.44 11.14
CA ALA A 92 -18.17 14.68 12.47
C ALA A 92 -17.44 15.81 13.21
N GLU A 93 -16.11 15.95 13.02
CA GLU A 93 -15.30 17.03 13.56
C GLU A 93 -15.55 18.37 12.84
N GLU A 94 -15.72 18.35 11.51
CA GLU A 94 -16.16 19.51 10.72
C GLU A 94 -17.61 19.91 11.04
N ALA A 95 -18.50 18.96 11.33
CA ALA A 95 -19.87 19.25 11.80
C ALA A 95 -19.92 19.79 13.24
N ALA A 96 -18.91 19.49 14.06
CA ALA A 96 -18.75 20.04 15.40
C ALA A 96 -17.99 21.38 15.43
N GLY A 97 -17.31 21.75 14.34
CA GLY A 97 -16.51 22.97 14.21
C GLY A 97 -17.02 24.00 13.20
N ALA A 98 -18.21 23.80 12.63
CA ALA A 98 -18.84 24.75 11.72
C ALA A 98 -19.78 25.70 12.47
N GLU A 99 -19.21 26.75 13.07
CA GLU A 99 -19.92 28.01 13.30
C GLU A 99 -20.02 28.79 11.98
N ASP A 100 -21.27 29.06 11.59
CA ASP A 100 -21.80 30.14 10.74
C ASP A 100 -20.99 30.60 9.51
N VAL A 101 -21.22 29.93 8.38
CA VAL A 101 -21.23 30.59 7.06
C VAL A 101 -22.58 30.29 6.40
N GLU A 102 -23.50 31.24 6.52
CA GLU A 102 -24.80 31.23 5.86
C GLU A 102 -24.64 31.05 4.34
N MET A 103 -25.31 30.03 3.81
CA MET A 103 -25.45 29.80 2.38
C MET A 103 -26.57 30.72 1.88
N GLU A 104 -26.21 31.73 1.08
CA GLU A 104 -27.16 32.65 0.43
C GLU A 104 -28.24 31.84 -0.31
N THR A 105 -29.51 32.04 0.07
CA THR A 105 -30.64 31.38 -0.58
C THR A 105 -30.93 32.05 -1.93
N GLU A 106 -31.57 31.31 -2.85
CA GLU A 106 -31.94 31.81 -4.18
C GLU A 106 -32.84 33.07 -4.16
N GLU A 107 -33.41 33.41 -3.00
CA GLU A 107 -34.16 34.65 -2.76
C GLU A 107 -33.27 35.91 -2.69
N ASP A 108 -32.05 35.80 -2.15
CA ASP A 108 -31.10 36.93 -2.09
C ASP A 108 -30.51 37.27 -3.47
N GLN A 109 -30.37 36.26 -4.34
CA GLN A 109 -29.95 36.47 -5.73
C GLN A 109 -31.03 37.20 -6.55
N LEU A 110 -32.31 36.98 -6.25
CA LEU A 110 -33.43 37.66 -6.92
C LEU A 110 -33.61 39.12 -6.47
N LEU A 111 -33.33 39.44 -5.19
CA LEU A 111 -33.44 40.79 -4.65
C LEU A 111 -32.36 41.76 -5.18
N ARG A 112 -31.19 41.23 -5.54
CA ARG A 112 -30.10 42.02 -6.16
C ARG A 112 -30.38 42.38 -7.62
N ALA A 113 -31.01 41.48 -8.37
CA ALA A 113 -31.40 41.72 -9.76
C ALA A 113 -32.45 42.86 -9.91
N ALA A 114 -33.18 43.16 -8.85
CA ALA A 114 -34.18 44.24 -8.80
C ALA A 114 -33.66 45.60 -8.30
N GLY A 115 -32.35 45.76 -8.05
CA GLY A 115 -31.70 47.06 -7.87
C GLY A 115 -32.05 47.82 -6.57
N LYS A 116 -32.22 47.13 -5.44
CA LYS A 116 -32.36 47.77 -4.11
C LYS A 116 -31.29 47.29 -3.14
N ALA A 117 -30.63 48.25 -2.47
CA ALA A 117 -29.59 48.00 -1.47
C ALA A 117 -30.15 47.35 -0.19
N PRO A 118 -29.36 46.53 0.53
CA PRO A 118 -29.82 45.84 1.72
C PRO A 118 -29.97 46.84 2.87
N LYS A 119 -31.22 47.10 3.26
CA LYS A 119 -31.51 47.66 4.59
C LYS A 119 -31.61 46.49 5.54
N GLY A 120 -30.72 46.48 6.54
CA GLY A 120 -30.86 45.62 7.72
C GLY A 120 -32.27 45.72 8.28
N LYS A 121 -32.88 44.56 8.48
CA LYS A 121 -34.14 44.38 9.20
C LYS A 121 -33.86 43.18 10.10
N GLY A 122 -33.87 43.33 11.42
CA GLY A 122 -34.98 43.93 12.14
C GLY A 122 -36.11 42.92 12.06
N ASN A 123 -36.09 41.99 13.01
CA ASN A 123 -36.91 40.80 13.00
C ASN A 123 -38.39 41.17 12.84
N ALA A 124 -39.08 40.44 11.96
CA ALA A 124 -40.47 40.63 11.68
C ALA A 124 -41.30 40.43 12.96
N LYS A 125 -42.09 41.46 13.25
CA LYS A 125 -43.09 41.51 14.30
C LYS A 125 -44.10 40.38 14.10
N ALA A 126 -43.91 39.26 14.80
CA ALA A 126 -45.03 38.42 15.21
C ALA A 126 -45.84 39.26 16.21
N THR A 127 -46.97 39.80 15.76
CA THR A 127 -47.92 40.50 16.62
C THR A 127 -48.63 39.48 17.51
N GLY A 128 -48.02 39.20 18.66
CA GLY A 128 -48.54 38.47 19.81
C GLY A 128 -47.42 38.32 20.85
N PRO A 129 -47.68 38.46 22.17
CA PRO A 129 -46.65 38.30 23.19
C PRO A 129 -46.06 36.87 23.11
N ALA A 130 -44.73 36.76 23.21
CA ALA A 130 -44.07 35.46 23.25
C ALA A 130 -44.46 34.74 24.55
N LEU A 131 -45.03 33.54 24.42
CA LEU A 131 -45.52 32.76 25.56
C LEU A 131 -44.37 31.96 26.17
N VAL A 132 -44.11 32.14 27.47
CA VAL A 132 -43.05 31.43 28.21
C VAL A 132 -43.65 30.51 29.26
N THR A 133 -43.09 29.30 29.41
CA THR A 133 -43.56 28.30 30.38
C THR A 133 -43.17 28.67 31.81
N LYS A 134 -44.16 28.90 32.67
CA LYS A 134 -43.96 29.33 34.07
C LYS A 134 -43.06 28.38 34.89
N GLU A 135 -43.29 27.07 34.76
CA GLU A 135 -42.58 26.04 35.55
C GLU A 135 -41.07 26.03 35.26
N VAL A 136 -40.69 26.23 34.00
CA VAL A 136 -39.28 26.24 33.59
C VAL A 136 -38.60 27.54 34.02
N VAL A 137 -39.32 28.67 34.02
CA VAL A 137 -38.82 29.93 34.58
C VAL A 137 -38.55 29.81 36.07
N GLU A 138 -39.49 29.24 36.85
CA GLU A 138 -39.33 29.07 38.30
C GLU A 138 -38.13 28.16 38.63
N GLN A 139 -37.92 27.07 37.89
CA GLN A 139 -36.77 26.19 38.08
C GLN A 139 -35.44 26.86 37.75
N LEU A 140 -35.38 27.68 36.70
CA LEU A 140 -34.17 28.45 36.37
C LEU A 140 -33.88 29.53 37.42
N VAL A 141 -34.92 30.13 38.01
CA VAL A 141 -34.76 31.07 39.13
C VAL A 141 -34.27 30.38 40.39
N GLU A 142 -34.76 29.17 40.69
CA GLU A 142 -34.29 28.35 41.81
C GLU A 142 -32.81 27.94 41.65
N MET A 143 -32.35 27.77 40.41
CA MET A 143 -30.94 27.54 40.07
C MET A 143 -30.05 28.79 40.16
N GLY A 144 -30.62 29.97 40.43
CA GLY A 144 -29.90 31.22 40.65
C GLY A 144 -29.82 32.15 39.45
N PHE A 145 -30.55 31.88 38.36
CA PHE A 145 -30.67 32.81 37.23
C PHE A 145 -31.75 33.86 37.49
N SER A 146 -31.57 35.10 37.03
CA SER A 146 -32.61 36.12 37.18
C SER A 146 -33.81 35.81 36.28
N GLU A 147 -35.01 36.20 36.70
CA GLU A 147 -36.25 35.90 36.00
C GLU A 147 -36.24 36.44 34.54
N LEU A 148 -35.66 37.62 34.33
CA LEU A 148 -35.51 38.22 32.99
C LEU A 148 -34.60 37.40 32.07
N ARG A 149 -33.51 36.84 32.61
CA ARG A 149 -32.59 35.98 31.85
C ARG A 149 -33.27 34.66 31.49
N ALA A 150 -33.96 34.05 32.44
CA ALA A 150 -34.72 32.81 32.23
C ALA A 150 -35.82 32.96 31.16
N GLN A 151 -36.57 34.06 31.19
CA GLN A 151 -37.61 34.36 30.19
C GLN A 151 -37.01 34.60 28.79
N LYS A 152 -35.92 35.38 28.70
CA LYS A 152 -35.21 35.62 27.43
C LYS A 152 -34.69 34.31 26.81
N ALA A 153 -34.08 33.45 27.63
CA ALA A 153 -33.55 32.17 27.18
C ALA A 153 -34.64 31.25 26.62
N LEU A 154 -35.81 31.21 27.26
CA LEU A 154 -36.93 30.40 26.78
C LEU A 154 -37.55 30.92 25.49
N VAL A 155 -37.61 32.24 25.30
CA VAL A 155 -38.06 32.81 24.02
C VAL A 155 -37.07 32.52 22.90
N LYS A 156 -35.76 32.64 23.17
CA LYS A 156 -34.72 32.37 22.17
C LYS A 156 -34.62 30.90 21.80
N THR A 157 -34.88 30.01 22.75
CA THR A 157 -34.87 28.54 22.55
C THR A 157 -36.24 27.99 22.14
N SER A 158 -37.23 28.85 21.88
CA SER A 158 -38.61 28.47 21.52
C SER A 158 -39.24 27.45 22.49
N ASN A 159 -39.09 27.68 23.80
CA ASN A 159 -39.54 26.80 24.88
C ASN A 159 -38.98 25.36 24.81
N GLY A 160 -37.74 25.18 24.35
CA GLY A 160 -37.05 23.89 24.24
C GLY A 160 -36.68 23.19 25.56
N GLY A 161 -37.34 23.54 26.68
CA GLY A 161 -37.10 22.96 28.01
C GLY A 161 -35.95 23.61 28.79
N ILE A 162 -35.73 23.12 30.03
CA ILE A 162 -34.76 23.68 30.99
C ILE A 162 -33.33 23.59 30.46
N GLU A 163 -32.94 22.42 29.92
CA GLU A 163 -31.57 22.17 29.44
C GLU A 163 -31.20 23.08 28.26
N GLY A 164 -32.13 23.29 27.32
CA GLY A 164 -31.95 24.21 26.21
C GLY A 164 -31.79 25.66 26.67
N ALA A 165 -32.59 26.08 27.65
CA ALA A 165 -32.49 27.41 28.25
C ALA A 165 -31.18 27.59 29.03
N ILE A 166 -30.69 26.58 29.76
CA ILE A 166 -29.40 26.62 30.44
C ILE A 166 -28.26 26.75 29.42
N ASN A 167 -28.27 25.95 28.35
CA ASN A 167 -27.21 26.02 27.33
C ASN A 167 -27.14 27.41 26.69
N TRP A 168 -28.30 27.98 26.33
CA TRP A 168 -28.35 29.33 25.78
C TRP A 168 -27.88 30.38 26.79
N LEU A 169 -28.28 30.26 28.07
CA LEU A 169 -27.80 31.16 29.12
C LEU A 169 -26.29 31.05 29.24
N THR A 170 -25.71 29.86 29.38
CA THR A 170 -24.24 29.70 29.57
C THR A 170 -23.41 30.35 28.48
N GLU A 171 -23.92 30.39 27.24
CA GLU A 171 -23.24 31.00 26.10
C GLU A 171 -23.40 32.53 26.05
N HIS A 172 -24.47 33.08 26.64
CA HIS A 172 -24.84 34.50 26.51
C HIS A 172 -24.82 35.27 27.85
N LEU A 173 -24.39 34.63 28.96
CA LEU A 173 -24.37 35.19 30.33
C LEU A 173 -23.49 36.45 30.47
N GLU A 174 -22.52 36.64 29.57
CA GLU A 174 -21.57 37.76 29.56
C GLU A 174 -21.99 38.91 28.63
N ASP A 175 -23.11 38.76 27.91
CA ASP A 175 -23.57 39.78 26.98
C ASP A 175 -24.17 40.98 27.72
N ALA A 176 -23.76 42.19 27.32
CA ALA A 176 -24.14 43.43 27.98
C ALA A 176 -25.65 43.75 27.90
N ASP A 177 -26.38 43.12 26.97
CA ASP A 177 -27.83 43.26 26.74
C ASP A 177 -28.67 42.17 27.42
N ILE A 178 -28.04 41.20 28.12
CA ILE A 178 -28.77 40.10 28.75
C ILE A 178 -29.70 40.60 29.88
N ASP A 179 -29.35 41.69 30.56
CA ASP A 179 -30.16 42.33 31.60
C ASP A 179 -31.02 43.51 31.11
N ASP A 180 -31.01 43.81 29.80
CA ASP A 180 -31.81 44.91 29.26
C ASP A 180 -33.31 44.65 29.42
N ALA A 181 -33.98 45.51 30.19
CA ALA A 181 -35.42 45.45 30.45
C ALA A 181 -36.29 45.79 29.23
N ASN A 182 -35.69 46.13 28.09
CA ASN A 182 -36.39 46.53 26.87
C ASN A 182 -36.60 45.37 25.87
N PHE A 183 -36.40 44.14 26.31
CA PHE A 183 -36.76 42.95 25.56
C PHE A 183 -38.27 42.70 25.78
N GLY A 184 -39.03 42.66 24.68
CA GLY A 184 -40.49 42.90 24.65
C GLY A 184 -41.34 42.14 25.67
N GLU A 185 -42.52 42.69 25.94
CA GLU A 185 -43.50 42.20 26.93
C GLU A 185 -43.77 40.69 26.81
N PHE A 186 -43.45 39.94 27.88
CA PHE A 186 -43.58 38.48 27.95
C PHE A 186 -44.84 38.12 28.72
N GLU A 187 -45.60 37.13 28.22
CA GLU A 187 -46.77 36.61 28.93
C GLU A 187 -46.44 35.20 29.44
N VAL A 188 -46.24 35.07 30.76
CA VAL A 188 -45.90 33.81 31.43
C VAL A 188 -47.18 32.98 31.62
N LYS A 189 -47.26 31.82 30.97
CA LYS A 189 -48.44 30.91 31.03
C LYS A 189 -48.04 29.50 31.46
N PRO A 190 -48.97 28.72 32.07
CA PRO A 190 -48.72 27.31 32.38
C PRO A 190 -48.49 26.49 31.11
N ALA A 191 -47.69 25.42 31.21
CA ALA A 191 -47.19 24.64 30.07
C ALA A 191 -48.28 24.06 29.15
N GLU A 192 -49.46 23.78 29.71
CA GLU A 192 -50.59 23.19 28.99
C GLU A 192 -51.18 24.12 27.91
N GLU A 193 -51.28 25.43 28.18
CA GLU A 193 -51.84 26.41 27.25
C GLU A 193 -50.87 26.75 26.10
N VAL A 194 -49.56 26.73 26.36
CA VAL A 194 -48.50 26.98 25.37
C VAL A 194 -48.47 25.89 24.30
N SER A 195 -48.71 24.64 24.71
CA SER A 195 -48.78 23.49 23.81
C SER A 195 -50.01 23.52 22.89
N LEU A 196 -51.14 24.05 23.39
CA LEU A 196 -52.41 24.12 22.66
C LEU A 196 -52.39 25.24 21.60
N ALA A 197 -51.75 26.37 21.93
CA ALA A 197 -51.52 27.49 21.01
C ALA A 197 -50.54 27.11 19.87
N ALA A 198 -49.49 26.35 20.17
CA ALA A 198 -48.55 25.84 19.16
C ALA A 198 -49.23 24.84 18.19
N ALA A 199 -50.12 23.98 18.69
CA ALA A 199 -50.85 23.01 17.87
C ALA A 199 -51.85 23.68 16.90
N GLN A 200 -52.48 24.79 17.28
CA GLN A 200 -53.43 25.52 16.42
C GLN A 200 -52.73 26.27 15.27
N ALA A 201 -51.48 26.70 15.46
CA ALA A 201 -50.71 27.40 14.43
C ALA A 201 -50.26 26.48 13.27
N LEU A 202 -50.13 25.16 13.51
CA LEU A 202 -49.67 24.17 12.54
C LEU A 202 -50.76 23.63 11.58
N ALA A 203 -52.05 23.95 11.82
CA ALA A 203 -53.18 23.40 11.06
C ALA A 203 -53.73 24.32 9.94
N GLY A 204 -53.07 25.43 9.63
CA GLY A 204 -53.56 26.40 8.65
C GLY A 204 -52.98 26.23 7.24
N VAL A 205 -53.83 25.78 6.29
CA VAL A 205 -53.88 26.08 4.82
C VAL A 205 -53.90 24.84 3.92
N SER A 206 -55.10 24.45 3.43
CA SER A 206 -55.40 24.35 1.98
C SER A 206 -56.80 23.77 1.75
N HIS A 207 -57.57 24.44 0.89
CA HIS A 207 -58.95 24.12 0.54
C HIS A 207 -58.98 23.40 -0.81
N LEU A 208 -59.34 22.11 -0.84
CA LEU A 208 -59.71 21.30 -2.03
C LEU A 208 -60.18 19.92 -1.52
N SER A 209 -61.28 19.41 -2.09
CA SER A 209 -61.96 18.17 -1.65
C SER A 209 -61.00 16.97 -1.55
N ALA A 210 -61.09 16.25 -0.43
CA ALA A 210 -60.14 15.25 0.03
C ALA A 210 -60.14 13.93 -0.77
N GLU A 211 -61.11 13.73 -1.66
CA GLU A 211 -61.37 12.41 -2.24
C GLU A 211 -60.75 12.23 -3.63
N GLU A 212 -60.89 13.23 -4.52
CA GLU A 212 -60.33 13.17 -5.88
C GLU A 212 -58.79 13.31 -5.89
N LYS A 213 -58.23 14.03 -4.92
CA LYS A 213 -56.78 14.17 -4.74
C LYS A 213 -56.13 12.87 -4.28
N LYS A 214 -56.80 12.10 -3.42
CA LYS A 214 -56.32 10.79 -2.96
C LYS A 214 -56.27 9.80 -4.11
N GLN A 215 -57.30 9.76 -4.94
CA GLN A 215 -57.34 8.84 -6.09
C GLN A 215 -56.26 9.14 -7.12
N LYS A 216 -56.03 10.41 -7.48
CA LYS A 216 -54.95 10.78 -8.42
C LYS A 216 -53.56 10.55 -7.83
N LEU A 217 -53.40 10.75 -6.52
CA LEU A 217 -52.15 10.46 -5.82
C LEU A 217 -51.87 8.95 -5.79
N ASP A 218 -52.89 8.13 -5.50
CA ASP A 218 -52.78 6.67 -5.47
C ASP A 218 -52.53 6.09 -6.87
N GLU A 219 -53.15 6.65 -7.92
CA GLU A 219 -52.91 6.24 -9.31
C GLU A 219 -51.48 6.58 -9.77
N LEU A 220 -50.97 7.77 -9.42
CA LEU A 220 -49.58 8.16 -9.72
C LEU A 220 -48.58 7.33 -8.92
N LEU A 221 -48.88 7.01 -7.66
CA LEU A 221 -48.08 6.10 -6.83
C LEU A 221 -48.10 4.67 -7.38
N ALA A 222 -49.24 4.18 -7.89
CA ALA A 222 -49.35 2.87 -8.52
C ALA A 222 -48.56 2.78 -9.84
N LYS A 223 -48.65 3.81 -10.71
CA LYS A 223 -47.84 3.92 -11.93
C LYS A 223 -46.34 4.03 -11.62
N ALA A 224 -45.97 4.76 -10.57
CA ALA A 224 -44.58 4.84 -10.10
C ALA A 224 -44.07 3.50 -9.55
N ARG A 225 -44.91 2.74 -8.81
CA ARG A 225 -44.59 1.40 -8.31
C ARG A 225 -44.45 0.38 -9.44
N ALA A 226 -45.34 0.42 -10.45
CA ALA A 226 -45.26 -0.46 -11.62
C ALA A 226 -44.01 -0.21 -12.46
N LYS A 227 -43.62 1.05 -12.66
CA LYS A 227 -42.40 1.41 -13.40
C LYS A 227 -41.14 1.01 -12.62
N LYS A 228 -41.11 1.19 -11.29
CA LYS A 228 -39.99 0.77 -10.43
C LYS A 228 -39.80 -0.74 -10.37
N MET A 229 -40.88 -1.54 -10.35
CA MET A 229 -40.77 -3.00 -10.35
C MET A 229 -40.27 -3.56 -11.69
N GLY A 230 -40.68 -2.98 -12.82
CA GLY A 230 -40.20 -3.38 -14.15
C GLY A 230 -38.72 -3.04 -14.37
N THR A 231 -38.30 -1.83 -13.99
CA THR A 231 -36.88 -1.42 -14.12
C THR A 231 -35.99 -2.20 -13.16
N SER A 232 -36.43 -2.49 -11.93
CA SER A 232 -35.64 -3.23 -10.95
C SER A 232 -35.26 -4.65 -11.43
N VAL A 233 -36.19 -5.38 -12.04
CA VAL A 233 -35.93 -6.77 -12.51
C VAL A 233 -35.06 -6.77 -13.77
N GLU A 234 -35.26 -5.82 -14.68
CA GLU A 234 -34.44 -5.67 -15.89
C GLU A 234 -33.00 -5.25 -15.54
N GLU A 235 -32.85 -4.34 -14.58
CA GLU A 235 -31.55 -3.87 -14.07
C GLU A 235 -30.80 -4.99 -13.34
N GLU A 236 -31.48 -5.86 -12.57
CA GLU A 236 -30.85 -7.03 -11.95
C GLU A 236 -30.34 -8.04 -13.00
N LYS A 237 -31.11 -8.30 -14.06
CA LYS A 237 -30.65 -9.14 -15.18
C LYS A 237 -29.44 -8.54 -15.90
N GLN A 238 -29.41 -7.22 -16.07
CA GLN A 238 -28.26 -6.53 -16.66
C GLN A 238 -27.03 -6.55 -15.75
N LYS A 239 -27.19 -6.34 -14.44
CA LYS A 239 -26.11 -6.46 -13.44
C LYS A 239 -25.54 -7.88 -13.37
N GLU A 240 -26.38 -8.91 -13.39
CA GLU A 240 -25.92 -10.31 -13.40
C GLU A 240 -25.25 -10.69 -14.72
N LYS A 241 -25.69 -10.14 -15.87
CA LYS A 241 -25.01 -10.31 -17.16
C LYS A 241 -23.65 -9.60 -17.19
N ALA A 242 -23.57 -8.37 -16.70
CA ALA A 242 -22.33 -7.61 -16.58
C ALA A 242 -21.32 -8.35 -15.69
N ARG A 243 -21.74 -8.85 -14.52
CA ARG A 243 -20.89 -9.67 -13.66
C ARG A 243 -20.33 -10.90 -14.36
N ARG A 244 -21.14 -11.61 -15.15
CA ARG A 244 -20.69 -12.78 -15.92
C ARG A 244 -19.72 -12.40 -17.03
N ASP A 245 -19.97 -11.30 -17.72
CA ASP A 245 -19.12 -10.83 -18.81
C ASP A 245 -17.79 -10.27 -18.27
N ASP A 246 -17.80 -9.59 -17.13
CA ASP A 246 -16.60 -9.09 -16.44
C ASP A 246 -15.78 -10.23 -15.83
N GLY A 247 -16.44 -11.24 -15.26
CA GLY A 247 -15.79 -12.48 -14.83
C GLY A 247 -15.11 -13.20 -16.00
N LYS A 248 -15.78 -13.31 -17.16
CA LYS A 248 -15.21 -13.90 -18.37
C LYS A 248 -14.04 -13.09 -18.94
N LYS A 249 -14.16 -11.76 -18.99
CA LYS A 249 -13.09 -10.87 -19.46
C LYS A 249 -11.86 -10.92 -18.57
N THR A 250 -12.05 -10.97 -17.25
CA THR A 250 -10.94 -11.08 -16.29
C THR A 250 -10.18 -12.40 -16.46
N VAL A 251 -10.91 -13.51 -16.65
CA VAL A 251 -10.31 -14.83 -16.91
C VAL A 251 -9.61 -14.88 -18.27
N GLN A 252 -10.20 -14.28 -19.32
CA GLN A 252 -9.58 -14.19 -20.65
C GLN A 252 -8.31 -13.34 -20.63
N SER A 253 -8.34 -12.15 -20.01
CA SER A 253 -7.17 -11.28 -19.89
C SER A 253 -6.03 -11.94 -19.11
N LYS A 254 -6.35 -12.65 -18.01
CA LYS A 254 -5.35 -13.42 -17.26
C LYS A 254 -4.69 -14.51 -18.12
N ARG A 255 -5.49 -15.25 -18.89
CA ARG A 255 -4.99 -16.30 -19.80
C ARG A 255 -4.10 -15.73 -20.91
N GLU A 256 -4.46 -14.58 -21.47
CA GLU A 256 -3.66 -13.89 -22.49
C GLU A 256 -2.32 -13.38 -21.93
N LEU A 257 -2.31 -12.81 -20.72
CA LEU A 257 -1.08 -12.38 -20.05
C LEU A 257 -0.15 -13.57 -19.74
N GLU A 258 -0.70 -14.67 -19.22
CA GLU A 258 0.06 -15.91 -18.97
C GLU A 258 0.60 -16.51 -20.27
N GLU A 259 -0.17 -16.49 -21.36
CA GLU A 259 0.28 -16.99 -22.67
C GLU A 259 1.38 -16.09 -23.28
N GLN A 260 1.24 -14.77 -23.19
CA GLN A 260 2.29 -13.83 -23.60
C GLN A 260 3.58 -14.01 -22.80
N GLN A 261 3.46 -14.25 -21.48
CA GLN A 261 4.61 -14.52 -20.62
C GLN A 261 5.28 -15.84 -21.01
N ARG A 262 4.51 -16.91 -21.18
CA ARG A 262 5.03 -18.21 -21.64
C ARG A 262 5.70 -18.11 -23.01
N LYS A 263 5.18 -17.28 -23.91
CA LYS A 263 5.78 -17.04 -25.23
C LYS A 263 7.11 -16.30 -25.12
N ARG A 264 7.18 -15.24 -24.29
CA ARG A 264 8.44 -14.51 -24.02
C ARG A 264 9.49 -15.44 -23.41
N ASP A 265 9.11 -16.27 -22.44
CA ASP A 265 10.02 -17.21 -21.80
C ASP A 265 10.50 -18.30 -22.77
N ALA A 266 9.61 -18.80 -23.64
CA ALA A 266 9.98 -19.78 -24.66
C ALA A 266 10.92 -19.19 -25.72
N ASP A 267 10.68 -17.94 -26.14
CA ASP A 267 11.52 -17.24 -27.10
C ASP A 267 12.88 -16.85 -26.49
N ALA A 268 12.92 -16.50 -25.20
CA ALA A 268 14.16 -16.29 -24.44
C ALA A 268 15.00 -17.58 -24.37
N ARG A 269 14.41 -18.70 -23.95
CA ARG A 269 15.12 -20.00 -23.92
C ARG A 269 15.64 -20.44 -25.29
N LYS A 270 14.90 -20.15 -26.36
CA LYS A 270 15.37 -20.42 -27.74
C LYS A 270 16.49 -19.48 -28.17
N ARG A 271 16.55 -18.25 -27.65
CA ARG A 271 17.66 -17.32 -27.90
C ARG A 271 18.91 -17.77 -27.16
N GLU A 272 18.81 -18.03 -25.86
CA GLU A 272 19.91 -18.54 -25.04
C GLU A 272 20.49 -19.86 -25.59
N LYS A 273 19.62 -20.79 -26.02
CA LYS A 273 20.08 -22.04 -26.64
C LYS A 273 20.87 -21.80 -27.94
N ARG A 274 20.45 -20.84 -28.78
CA ARG A 274 21.17 -20.50 -30.02
C ARG A 274 22.50 -19.82 -29.71
N GLU A 275 22.52 -18.89 -28.77
CA GLU A 275 23.75 -18.22 -28.33
C GLU A 275 24.75 -19.25 -27.75
N PHE A 276 24.29 -20.18 -26.92
CA PHE A 276 25.12 -21.28 -26.41
C PHE A 276 25.64 -22.21 -27.52
N GLU A 277 24.79 -22.56 -28.50
CA GLU A 277 25.21 -23.37 -29.66
C GLU A 277 26.24 -22.64 -30.53
N GLU A 278 26.07 -21.33 -30.74
CA GLU A 278 27.02 -20.48 -31.45
C GLU A 278 28.35 -20.33 -30.70
N GLU A 279 28.31 -20.14 -29.38
CA GLU A 279 29.51 -20.10 -28.54
C GLU A 279 30.25 -21.44 -28.54
N ARG A 280 29.53 -22.55 -28.42
CA ARG A 280 30.08 -23.89 -28.52
C ARG A 280 30.68 -24.15 -29.90
N ALA A 281 30.04 -23.67 -30.97
CA ALA A 281 30.56 -23.77 -32.33
C ALA A 281 31.84 -22.93 -32.50
N LYS A 282 31.89 -21.71 -31.94
CA LYS A 282 33.09 -20.86 -31.93
C LYS A 282 34.24 -21.52 -31.16
N LEU A 283 33.98 -22.12 -30.00
CA LEU A 283 34.98 -22.85 -29.23
C LEU A 283 35.50 -24.08 -30.00
N LYS A 284 34.60 -24.83 -30.63
CA LYS A 284 34.97 -25.98 -31.46
C LYS A 284 35.82 -25.56 -32.67
N ALA A 285 35.46 -24.47 -33.34
CA ALA A 285 36.22 -23.92 -34.46
C ALA A 285 37.61 -23.43 -34.03
N LYS A 286 37.74 -22.80 -32.85
CA LYS A 286 39.05 -22.42 -32.28
C LYS A 286 39.93 -23.63 -31.99
N LEU A 287 39.36 -24.69 -31.40
CA LEU A 287 40.08 -25.94 -31.15
C LEU A 287 40.49 -26.64 -32.44
N GLU A 288 39.65 -26.58 -33.47
CA GLU A 288 39.95 -27.13 -34.79
C GLU A 288 41.04 -26.32 -35.53
N ALA A 289 41.01 -24.99 -35.43
CA ALA A 289 42.05 -24.12 -35.97
C ALA A 289 43.41 -24.36 -35.28
N ASP A 290 43.44 -24.40 -33.93
CA ASP A 290 44.65 -24.74 -33.16
C ASP A 290 45.17 -26.14 -33.52
N ARG A 291 44.25 -27.11 -33.70
CA ARG A 291 44.61 -28.46 -34.16
C ARG A 291 45.22 -28.43 -35.57
N GLN A 292 44.66 -27.65 -36.50
CA GLN A 292 45.17 -27.51 -37.86
C GLN A 292 46.51 -26.78 -37.91
N GLU A 293 46.72 -25.76 -37.08
CA GLU A 293 48.01 -25.07 -36.94
C GLU A 293 49.07 -26.01 -36.38
N LYS A 294 48.74 -26.82 -35.37
CA LYS A 294 49.64 -27.86 -34.87
C LYS A 294 49.96 -28.93 -35.92
N ILE A 295 49.04 -29.23 -36.83
CA ILE A 295 49.31 -30.13 -37.97
C ILE A 295 50.25 -29.45 -38.98
N LYS A 296 50.00 -28.18 -39.34
CA LYS A 296 50.86 -27.40 -40.25
C LYS A 296 52.27 -27.20 -39.69
N ASN A 297 52.39 -26.98 -38.40
CA ASN A 297 53.66 -26.79 -37.69
C ASN A 297 54.33 -28.13 -37.30
N GLY A 298 53.80 -29.27 -37.76
CA GLY A 298 54.41 -30.58 -37.58
C GLY A 298 54.34 -31.18 -36.16
N LEU A 299 53.62 -30.54 -35.24
CA LEU A 299 53.43 -30.98 -33.85
C LEU A 299 52.34 -32.06 -33.70
N LEU A 300 51.44 -32.20 -34.68
CA LEU A 300 50.46 -33.28 -34.78
C LEU A 300 50.48 -33.92 -36.17
N LYS A 301 50.50 -35.26 -36.25
CA LYS A 301 50.38 -35.98 -37.53
C LYS A 301 48.92 -35.92 -38.03
N PRO A 302 48.65 -35.65 -39.32
CA PRO A 302 47.29 -35.72 -39.85
C PRO A 302 46.78 -37.17 -39.73
N ALA A 303 45.54 -37.32 -39.25
CA ALA A 303 44.93 -38.65 -39.13
C ALA A 303 44.76 -39.27 -40.53
N ALA A 304 45.48 -40.37 -40.76
CA ALA A 304 45.32 -41.20 -41.95
C ALA A 304 44.13 -42.16 -41.77
N VAL A 305 43.23 -42.15 -42.77
CA VAL A 305 42.25 -43.20 -43.15
C VAL A 305 41.17 -43.59 -42.11
N PRO A 306 39.87 -43.65 -42.49
CA PRO A 306 38.81 -44.11 -41.59
C PRO A 306 38.94 -45.62 -41.29
N LEU A 307 38.93 -45.96 -40.00
CA LEU A 307 38.80 -47.34 -39.52
C LEU A 307 37.48 -47.95 -40.03
N THR A 308 37.56 -49.13 -40.62
CA THR A 308 36.45 -49.91 -41.16
C THR A 308 35.52 -50.43 -40.05
N GLU A 309 34.24 -50.66 -40.38
CA GLU A 309 33.18 -51.06 -39.44
C GLU A 309 33.45 -52.38 -38.70
N GLU A 310 34.43 -53.19 -39.12
CA GLU A 310 34.72 -54.49 -38.53
C GLU A 310 35.39 -54.41 -37.15
N GLU A 311 36.14 -53.35 -36.82
CA GLU A 311 36.79 -53.20 -35.50
C GLU A 311 35.84 -52.74 -34.39
N LYS A 312 34.67 -52.18 -34.72
CA LYS A 312 33.64 -51.84 -33.72
C LYS A 312 32.84 -53.05 -33.23
N SER A 313 32.94 -54.18 -33.93
CA SER A 313 32.13 -55.37 -33.66
C SER A 313 32.70 -56.30 -32.58
N ASN A 314 33.93 -56.07 -32.09
CA ASN A 314 34.65 -57.07 -31.28
C ASN A 314 34.85 -56.74 -29.79
N LEU A 315 33.95 -55.98 -29.17
CA LEU A 315 33.86 -55.91 -27.71
C LEU A 315 32.52 -56.49 -27.23
N LYS A 316 32.57 -57.77 -26.83
CA LYS A 316 31.46 -58.54 -26.27
C LYS A 316 31.01 -58.00 -24.90
N PRO A 317 29.70 -57.92 -24.63
CA PRO A 317 29.15 -57.65 -23.31
C PRO A 317 29.03 -58.96 -22.50
N LEU A 318 29.43 -58.94 -21.23
CA LEU A 318 29.15 -60.01 -20.26
C LEU A 318 27.95 -59.62 -19.39
N SER A 319 26.88 -60.39 -19.54
CA SER A 319 25.65 -60.34 -18.76
C SER A 319 25.78 -61.12 -17.45
N ARG A 320 25.03 -60.71 -16.41
CA ARG A 320 24.43 -61.65 -15.46
C ARG A 320 23.11 -61.09 -14.91
N ALA A 321 22.12 -61.98 -14.91
CA ALA A 321 20.71 -61.76 -14.67
C ALA A 321 20.32 -61.51 -13.19
N GLY A 322 19.18 -60.83 -12.99
CA GLY A 322 18.40 -60.80 -11.75
C GLY A 322 16.87 -60.70 -12.05
N PRO A 323 15.97 -61.23 -11.19
CA PRO A 323 14.52 -61.37 -11.43
C PRO A 323 13.69 -60.07 -11.17
N PRO A 324 12.36 -60.06 -11.41
CA PRO A 324 11.64 -58.92 -11.98
C PRO A 324 11.20 -57.84 -10.97
N GLU A 325 11.51 -56.60 -11.35
CA GLU A 325 10.66 -55.41 -11.42
C GLU A 325 9.39 -55.34 -10.54
N GLU A 326 9.51 -54.62 -9.41
CA GLU A 326 8.40 -53.98 -8.70
C GLU A 326 8.46 -52.47 -8.99
N GLU A 327 7.35 -51.95 -9.51
CA GLU A 327 7.15 -50.65 -10.15
C GLU A 327 7.44 -49.46 -9.20
N LYS A 328 8.69 -48.94 -9.23
CA LYS A 328 9.04 -47.70 -8.53
C LYS A 328 8.66 -46.48 -9.36
N ARG A 329 7.70 -45.72 -8.84
CA ARG A 329 7.26 -44.38 -9.29
C ARG A 329 8.45 -43.51 -9.75
N PRO A 330 8.28 -42.71 -10.83
CA PRO A 330 9.35 -41.90 -11.37
C PRO A 330 9.86 -40.87 -10.36
N LYS A 331 11.16 -40.91 -10.06
CA LYS A 331 11.86 -39.88 -9.27
C LYS A 331 11.85 -38.58 -10.06
N LYS A 332 11.46 -37.48 -9.41
CA LYS A 332 11.54 -36.13 -9.97
C LYS A 332 12.98 -35.83 -10.42
N PRO A 333 13.18 -35.13 -11.55
CA PRO A 333 14.51 -34.70 -11.98
C PRO A 333 15.14 -33.80 -10.91
N MET A 334 16.45 -33.98 -10.65
CA MET A 334 17.19 -33.15 -9.70
C MET A 334 17.09 -31.68 -10.09
N SER A 335 16.84 -30.84 -9.09
CA SER A 335 16.83 -29.38 -9.23
C SER A 335 18.23 -28.85 -9.57
N GLU A 336 18.26 -27.68 -10.19
CA GLU A 336 19.50 -26.97 -10.56
C GLU A 336 20.41 -26.74 -9.33
N ARG A 337 19.80 -26.46 -8.18
CA ARG A 337 20.46 -26.30 -6.89
C ARG A 337 21.14 -27.60 -6.39
N GLU A 338 20.49 -28.75 -6.60
CA GLU A 338 21.07 -30.07 -6.28
C GLU A 338 22.26 -30.41 -7.18
N ARG A 339 22.27 -29.90 -8.43
CA ARG A 339 23.40 -30.04 -9.37
C ARG A 339 24.59 -29.15 -9.00
N GLU A 340 24.33 -27.89 -8.68
CA GLU A 340 25.38 -26.95 -8.23
C GLU A 340 26.04 -27.42 -6.93
N ALA A 341 25.25 -27.95 -5.98
CA ALA A 341 25.78 -28.54 -4.76
C ALA A 341 26.66 -29.78 -5.04
N MET A 342 26.31 -30.59 -6.06
CA MET A 342 27.10 -31.75 -6.47
C MET A 342 28.40 -31.36 -7.17
N GLU A 343 28.37 -30.29 -7.96
CA GLU A 343 29.56 -29.71 -8.62
C GLU A 343 30.51 -29.07 -7.60
N GLN A 344 29.97 -28.33 -6.61
CA GLN A 344 30.75 -27.80 -5.48
C GLN A 344 31.36 -28.91 -4.61
N MET A 345 30.63 -30.03 -4.40
CA MET A 345 31.15 -31.22 -3.73
C MET A 345 32.27 -31.91 -4.52
N SER A 346 32.17 -31.94 -5.85
CA SER A 346 33.21 -32.49 -6.73
C SER A 346 34.45 -31.58 -6.78
N ALA A 347 34.27 -30.26 -6.72
CA ALA A 347 35.36 -29.29 -6.69
C ALA A 347 36.16 -29.30 -5.38
N MET A 348 35.53 -29.67 -4.26
CA MET A 348 36.15 -29.83 -2.94
C MET A 348 36.73 -31.25 -2.70
N GLY A 349 36.62 -32.16 -3.67
CA GLY A 349 36.89 -33.60 -3.55
C GLY A 349 38.35 -34.03 -3.29
N GLY A 350 39.25 -33.11 -2.95
CA GLY A 350 40.66 -33.38 -2.63
C GLY A 350 41.07 -33.09 -1.18
N MET A 351 40.23 -32.42 -0.38
CA MET A 351 40.53 -32.15 1.03
C MET A 351 39.88 -33.21 1.92
N LYS A 352 40.66 -33.82 2.83
CA LYS A 352 40.09 -34.57 3.96
C LYS A 352 39.02 -33.68 4.61
N ARG A 353 37.76 -34.13 4.59
CA ARG A 353 36.64 -33.39 5.18
C ARG A 353 36.88 -33.33 6.69
N ASN A 354 37.52 -32.26 7.14
CA ASN A 354 37.76 -32.06 8.55
C ASN A 354 36.47 -31.52 9.16
N TYR A 355 35.81 -32.35 9.94
CA TYR A 355 34.54 -32.01 10.61
C TYR A 355 34.76 -31.48 12.02
N ASP A 356 36.01 -31.42 12.47
CA ASP A 356 36.39 -30.89 13.78
C ASP A 356 36.30 -29.36 13.75
N GLU A 357 35.11 -28.84 14.03
CA GLU A 357 34.86 -27.43 14.36
C GLU A 357 34.94 -27.24 15.87
N GLU A 358 35.47 -26.09 16.33
CA GLU A 358 35.43 -25.75 17.75
C GLU A 358 33.98 -25.77 18.27
N PRO A 359 33.72 -26.43 19.41
CA PRO A 359 32.39 -26.44 19.99
C PRO A 359 32.02 -25.04 20.47
N LEU A 360 30.83 -24.57 20.12
CA LEU A 360 30.26 -23.33 20.62
C LEU A 360 29.11 -23.60 21.57
N THR A 361 28.82 -22.60 22.40
CA THR A 361 27.60 -22.61 23.21
C THR A 361 26.37 -22.53 22.30
N LEU A 362 25.21 -22.96 22.82
CA LEU A 362 23.96 -22.99 22.07
C LEU A 362 23.58 -21.60 21.51
N GLU A 363 23.82 -20.55 22.31
CA GLU A 363 23.50 -19.16 21.96
C GLU A 363 24.41 -18.64 20.85
N GLU A 364 25.72 -18.88 20.96
CA GLU A 364 26.69 -18.44 19.95
C GLU A 364 26.54 -19.21 18.63
N ALA A 365 26.24 -20.51 18.68
CA ALA A 365 25.94 -21.30 17.49
C ALA A 365 24.68 -20.80 16.78
N THR A 366 23.64 -20.46 17.56
CA THR A 366 22.40 -19.85 17.05
C THR A 366 22.68 -18.48 16.42
N ALA A 367 23.49 -17.65 17.07
CA ALA A 367 23.88 -16.34 16.56
C ALA A 367 24.68 -16.43 15.26
N LYS A 368 25.63 -17.38 15.16
CA LYS A 368 26.40 -17.66 13.95
C LYS A 368 25.51 -18.07 12.78
N LEU A 369 24.53 -18.95 13.02
CA LEU A 369 23.55 -19.32 12.01
C LEU A 369 22.71 -18.12 11.56
N CYS A 370 22.15 -17.37 12.51
CA CYS A 370 21.31 -16.20 12.22
C CYS A 370 22.09 -15.04 11.58
N ALA A 371 23.42 -15.03 11.67
CA ALA A 371 24.27 -14.04 11.01
C ALA A 371 24.32 -14.23 9.48
N HIS A 372 23.99 -15.40 8.95
CA HIS A 372 24.02 -15.65 7.52
C HIS A 372 22.74 -15.20 6.79
N ALA A 373 22.76 -15.24 5.46
CA ALA A 373 21.59 -14.93 4.63
C ALA A 373 20.57 -16.08 4.69
N ASP A 374 19.28 -15.73 4.66
CA ASP A 374 18.17 -16.71 4.75
C ASP A 374 18.28 -17.82 3.70
N THR A 375 18.74 -17.48 2.49
CA THR A 375 18.94 -18.45 1.39
C THR A 375 19.91 -19.58 1.74
N LYS A 376 20.90 -19.33 2.61
CA LYS A 376 21.88 -20.32 3.08
C LYS A 376 21.42 -21.05 4.33
N VAL A 377 20.69 -20.38 5.21
CA VAL A 377 20.25 -20.93 6.51
C VAL A 377 19.04 -21.85 6.35
N ARG A 378 18.14 -21.54 5.41
CA ARG A 378 16.87 -22.26 5.24
C ARG A 378 17.02 -23.77 4.92
N PRO A 379 17.95 -24.21 4.04
CA PRO A 379 18.22 -25.64 3.85
C PRO A 379 18.67 -26.36 5.13
N ALA A 380 19.46 -25.68 5.98
CA ALA A 380 19.90 -26.22 7.27
C ALA A 380 18.72 -26.40 8.23
N LEU A 381 17.88 -25.37 8.37
CA LEU A 381 16.68 -25.41 9.23
C LEU A 381 15.72 -26.51 8.77
N ASP A 382 15.43 -26.60 7.47
CA ASP A 382 14.56 -27.63 6.90
C ASP A 382 15.11 -29.04 7.16
N MET A 383 16.43 -29.22 7.07
CA MET A 383 17.06 -30.51 7.34
C MET A 383 16.96 -30.88 8.82
N MET A 384 17.31 -29.96 9.72
CA MET A 384 17.22 -30.15 11.17
C MET A 384 15.77 -30.44 11.62
N GLN A 385 14.80 -29.69 11.10
CA GLN A 385 13.37 -29.93 11.37
C GLN A 385 12.94 -31.33 10.92
N LYS A 386 13.35 -31.78 9.72
CA LYS A 386 13.03 -33.12 9.22
C LYS A 386 13.67 -34.22 10.06
N MET A 387 14.93 -34.04 10.45
CA MET A 387 15.64 -35.00 11.31
C MET A 387 14.90 -35.18 12.62
N VAL A 388 14.61 -34.08 13.32
CA VAL A 388 13.99 -34.13 14.63
C VAL A 388 12.52 -34.56 14.55
N ALA A 389 11.79 -34.20 13.48
CA ALA A 389 10.43 -34.68 13.25
C ALA A 389 10.36 -36.20 13.05
N ASN A 390 11.36 -36.81 12.37
CA ASN A 390 11.42 -38.26 12.22
C ASN A 390 11.72 -38.96 13.55
N ILE A 391 12.59 -38.38 14.38
CA ILE A 391 12.88 -38.91 15.72
C ILE A 391 11.62 -38.84 16.60
N ALA A 392 10.88 -37.74 16.58
CA ALA A 392 9.66 -37.59 17.37
C ALA A 392 8.52 -38.52 16.93
N LYS A 393 8.39 -38.79 15.62
CA LYS A 393 7.39 -39.74 15.09
C LYS A 393 7.66 -41.18 15.52
N THR A 394 8.94 -41.57 15.54
CA THR A 394 9.38 -42.94 15.79
C THR A 394 10.62 -42.94 16.69
N PRO A 395 10.45 -42.70 18.01
CA PRO A 395 11.57 -42.47 18.93
C PRO A 395 12.39 -43.73 19.24
N ALA A 396 11.79 -44.92 19.03
CA ALA A 396 12.43 -46.22 19.28
C ALA A 396 13.40 -46.65 18.17
N GLU A 397 13.30 -46.08 16.97
CA GLU A 397 14.12 -46.51 15.83
C GLU A 397 15.47 -45.76 15.79
N ALA A 398 16.56 -46.48 16.06
CA ALA A 398 17.92 -45.92 16.07
C ALA A 398 18.37 -45.32 14.72
N LYS A 399 17.80 -45.79 13.60
CA LYS A 399 18.15 -45.32 12.25
C LYS A 399 17.86 -43.83 12.01
N TYR A 400 16.89 -43.25 12.72
CA TYR A 400 16.56 -41.82 12.60
C TYR A 400 17.45 -40.92 13.47
N ARG A 401 18.22 -41.53 14.37
CA ARG A 401 19.19 -40.86 15.25
C ARG A 401 20.60 -40.87 14.66
N GLN A 402 20.79 -41.38 13.44
CA GLN A 402 22.08 -41.48 12.77
C GLN A 402 21.98 -40.94 11.34
N LEU A 403 22.97 -40.14 10.93
CA LEU A 403 22.98 -39.51 9.61
C LEU A 403 24.40 -39.43 9.05
N ARG A 404 24.57 -39.84 7.79
CA ARG A 404 25.84 -39.74 7.07
C ARG A 404 26.03 -38.34 6.48
N LEU A 405 27.09 -37.65 6.90
CA LEU A 405 27.51 -36.33 6.39
C LEU A 405 27.98 -36.37 4.94
N SER A 406 28.35 -37.55 4.42
CA SER A 406 28.70 -37.77 3.02
C SER A 406 27.52 -37.65 2.04
N ASN A 407 26.27 -37.71 2.53
CA ASN A 407 25.09 -37.58 1.68
C ASN A 407 24.95 -36.13 1.18
N PRO A 408 24.76 -35.89 -0.14
CA PRO A 408 24.72 -34.55 -0.70
C PRO A 408 23.69 -33.61 -0.05
N LYS A 409 22.50 -34.12 0.30
CA LYS A 409 21.45 -33.30 0.95
C LYS A 409 21.81 -32.94 2.39
N VAL A 410 22.52 -33.83 3.06
CA VAL A 410 23.02 -33.62 4.41
C VAL A 410 24.19 -32.64 4.39
N ALA A 411 25.08 -32.76 3.41
CA ALA A 411 26.20 -31.86 3.23
C ALA A 411 25.73 -30.43 2.93
N GLU A 412 24.73 -30.26 2.06
CA GLU A 412 24.14 -28.96 1.77
C GLU A 412 23.56 -28.28 3.01
N GLY A 413 22.83 -29.00 3.85
CA GLY A 413 22.20 -28.43 5.05
C GLY A 413 23.13 -28.29 6.24
N LEU A 414 24.04 -29.23 6.49
CA LEU A 414 24.82 -29.29 7.73
C LEU A 414 26.31 -29.02 7.52
N VAL A 415 26.88 -29.37 6.37
CA VAL A 415 28.33 -29.25 6.16
C VAL A 415 28.69 -27.85 5.65
N PHE A 416 27.96 -27.35 4.66
CA PHE A 416 28.26 -26.07 4.01
C PHE A 416 27.68 -24.84 4.72
N VAL A 417 26.83 -25.03 5.73
CA VAL A 417 26.23 -23.95 6.51
C VAL A 417 27.01 -23.78 7.81
N PRO A 418 27.73 -22.67 8.00
CA PRO A 418 28.49 -22.43 9.22
C PRO A 418 27.57 -22.34 10.43
N GLY A 419 27.97 -22.92 11.56
CA GLY A 419 27.18 -22.96 12.79
C GLY A 419 26.14 -24.09 12.86
N ALA A 420 25.78 -24.74 11.74
CA ALA A 420 24.77 -25.81 11.75
C ALA A 420 25.22 -27.04 12.56
N ARG A 421 26.47 -27.51 12.36
CA ARG A 421 27.01 -28.64 13.13
C ARG A 421 27.27 -28.27 14.58
N GLN A 422 27.76 -27.05 14.82
CA GLN A 422 27.99 -26.53 16.17
C GLN A 422 26.69 -26.46 16.98
N PHE A 423 25.59 -26.04 16.35
CA PHE A 423 24.27 -26.08 16.97
C PHE A 423 23.83 -27.51 17.29
N LEU A 424 24.00 -28.46 16.35
CA LEU A 424 23.69 -29.86 16.60
C LEU A 424 24.54 -30.45 17.74
N HIS A 425 25.82 -30.08 17.82
CA HIS A 425 26.69 -30.48 18.92
C HIS A 425 26.21 -29.90 20.26
N ALA A 426 25.82 -28.63 20.29
CA ALA A 426 25.31 -27.97 21.49
C ALA A 426 23.99 -28.57 22.01
N ILE A 427 23.14 -29.11 21.14
CA ILE A 427 21.91 -29.81 21.53
C ILE A 427 22.13 -31.31 21.82
N GLY A 428 23.38 -31.82 21.75
CA GLY A 428 23.75 -33.18 22.16
C GLY A 428 23.99 -34.20 21.03
N TRP A 429 24.14 -33.76 19.77
CA TRP A 429 24.58 -34.65 18.69
C TRP A 429 26.09 -34.81 18.70
N VAL A 430 26.55 -36.04 18.51
CA VAL A 430 27.98 -36.38 18.50
C VAL A 430 28.38 -36.79 17.09
N ILE A 431 29.46 -36.20 16.59
CA ILE A 431 30.12 -36.63 15.36
C ILE A 431 31.05 -37.79 15.72
N GLY A 432 30.86 -38.93 15.07
CA GLY A 432 31.61 -40.14 15.37
C GLY A 432 31.76 -41.04 14.15
N PRO A 433 32.51 -42.14 14.29
CA PRO A 433 32.58 -43.16 13.26
C PRO A 433 31.21 -43.81 13.07
N GLY A 434 30.91 -44.21 11.83
CA GLY A 434 29.66 -44.91 11.52
C GLY A 434 29.50 -46.18 12.36
N ALA A 435 28.26 -46.52 12.73
CA ALA A 435 27.96 -47.71 13.52
C ALA A 435 28.62 -48.96 12.90
N GLY A 436 29.59 -49.55 13.61
CA GLY A 436 30.32 -50.75 13.21
C GLY A 436 31.83 -50.55 12.95
N GLU A 437 32.35 -49.33 12.96
CA GLU A 437 33.78 -49.05 12.80
C GLU A 437 34.36 -48.51 14.12
N VAL A 438 35.26 -49.28 14.74
CA VAL A 438 35.91 -48.92 16.02
C VAL A 438 37.42 -48.80 15.78
N GLY A 439 37.96 -47.59 15.92
CA GLY A 439 39.39 -47.27 15.81
C GLY A 439 39.64 -45.76 15.74
N GLU A 440 40.79 -45.28 16.22
CA GLU A 440 41.17 -43.84 16.18
C GLU A 440 41.23 -43.25 14.75
N ASP A 441 41.41 -44.11 13.74
CA ASP A 441 41.46 -43.75 12.32
C ASP A 441 40.12 -43.90 11.57
N ALA A 442 39.03 -44.24 12.27
CA ALA A 442 37.74 -44.43 11.63
C ALA A 442 37.17 -43.11 11.07
N PRO A 443 36.67 -43.08 9.82
CA PRO A 443 36.18 -41.86 9.20
C PRO A 443 35.00 -41.28 10.00
N LYS A 444 35.18 -40.07 10.54
CA LYS A 444 34.15 -39.27 11.23
C LYS A 444 33.06 -38.77 10.27
N ASP A 445 32.44 -39.66 9.52
CA ASP A 445 31.48 -39.32 8.45
C ASP A 445 30.01 -39.37 8.90
N CYS A 446 29.75 -39.70 10.17
CA CYS A 446 28.41 -39.85 10.73
C CYS A 446 28.19 -38.89 11.91
N ILE A 447 26.99 -38.32 11.97
CA ILE A 447 26.48 -37.60 13.14
C ILE A 447 25.37 -38.43 13.77
N SER A 448 25.39 -38.58 15.09
CA SER A 448 24.43 -39.40 15.83
C SER A 448 23.95 -38.74 17.11
N LEU A 449 22.70 -39.00 17.49
CA LEU A 449 22.12 -38.56 18.76
C LEU A 449 22.07 -39.75 19.73
N PRO A 450 22.92 -39.78 20.78
CA PRO A 450 22.88 -40.79 21.82
C PRO A 450 21.51 -40.83 22.51
N LEU A 451 21.06 -42.02 22.91
CA LEU A 451 19.84 -42.20 23.71
C LEU A 451 20.17 -41.91 25.18
N GLU A 452 19.73 -40.76 25.68
CA GLU A 452 19.82 -40.40 27.10
C GLU A 452 18.41 -40.37 27.71
N GLY A 453 18.11 -41.36 28.57
CA GLY A 453 16.83 -41.43 29.28
C GLY A 453 15.61 -41.71 28.39
N ASP A 454 14.50 -41.02 28.66
CA ASP A 454 13.24 -41.18 27.92
C ASP A 454 13.37 -40.63 26.50
N GLY A 455 13.43 -41.52 25.52
CA GLY A 455 13.61 -41.17 24.10
C GLY A 455 12.53 -40.24 23.55
N VAL A 456 11.33 -40.21 24.15
CA VAL A 456 10.23 -39.30 23.80
C VAL A 456 10.50 -37.88 24.33
N ALA A 457 10.93 -37.76 25.58
CA ALA A 457 11.27 -36.48 26.20
C ALA A 457 12.48 -35.85 25.51
N GLN A 458 13.50 -36.66 25.20
CA GLN A 458 14.65 -36.20 24.43
C GLN A 458 14.23 -35.69 23.04
N ALA A 459 13.35 -36.40 22.33
CA ALA A 459 12.85 -35.97 21.03
C ALA A 459 12.07 -34.64 21.11
N ALA A 460 11.24 -34.46 22.13
CA ALA A 460 10.53 -33.20 22.37
C ALA A 460 11.49 -32.04 22.67
N ALA A 461 12.54 -32.27 23.46
CA ALA A 461 13.56 -31.26 23.74
C ALA A 461 14.32 -30.83 22.48
N GLN A 462 14.68 -31.80 21.62
CA GLN A 462 15.27 -31.51 20.31
C GLN A 462 14.32 -30.70 19.43
N GLN A 463 13.02 -31.00 19.43
CA GLN A 463 12.02 -30.25 18.65
C GLN A 463 11.91 -28.81 19.12
N ALA A 464 11.85 -28.61 20.44
CA ALA A 464 11.80 -27.29 21.04
C ALA A 464 13.04 -26.46 20.71
N ALA A 465 14.24 -27.06 20.79
CA ALA A 465 15.49 -26.39 20.45
C ALA A 465 15.54 -25.95 18.98
N VAL A 466 15.20 -26.84 18.04
CA VAL A 466 15.16 -26.50 16.60
C VAL A 466 14.05 -25.47 16.31
N ALA A 467 12.90 -25.55 16.97
CA ALA A 467 11.84 -24.56 16.83
C ALA A 467 12.28 -23.16 17.32
N ALA A 468 13.00 -23.09 18.44
CA ALA A 468 13.57 -21.86 18.96
C ALA A 468 14.60 -21.26 17.98
N LEU A 469 15.46 -22.09 17.38
CA LEU A 469 16.40 -21.65 16.34
C LEU A 469 15.67 -21.05 15.13
N VAL A 470 14.56 -21.67 14.68
CA VAL A 470 13.76 -21.17 13.56
C VAL A 470 13.13 -19.82 13.90
N GLN A 471 12.60 -19.67 15.12
CA GLN A 471 12.08 -18.40 15.61
C GLN A 471 13.17 -17.33 15.68
N ALA A 472 14.36 -17.67 16.19
CA ALA A 472 15.50 -16.76 16.24
C ALA A 472 15.96 -16.32 14.86
N SER A 473 16.01 -17.24 13.89
CA SER A 473 16.32 -16.95 12.49
C SER A 473 15.31 -15.98 11.88
N ASN A 474 14.01 -16.23 12.06
CA ASN A 474 12.96 -15.36 11.56
C ASN A 474 13.01 -13.96 12.22
N ALA A 475 13.24 -13.91 13.54
CA ALA A 475 13.39 -12.65 14.27
C ALA A 475 14.61 -11.86 13.80
N ALA A 476 15.73 -12.52 13.48
CA ALA A 476 16.92 -11.88 12.92
C ALA A 476 16.66 -11.30 11.52
N VAL A 477 15.90 -12.00 10.68
CA VAL A 477 15.49 -11.51 9.36
C VAL A 477 14.58 -10.28 9.48
N GLU A 478 13.57 -10.34 10.35
CA GLU A 478 12.66 -9.20 10.57
C GLU A 478 13.40 -7.99 11.16
N LYS A 479 14.33 -8.22 12.09
CA LYS A 479 15.18 -7.14 12.63
C LYS A 479 15.96 -6.43 11.52
N ARG A 480 16.61 -7.18 10.62
CA ARG A 480 17.34 -6.60 9.48
C ARG A 480 16.42 -5.79 8.55
N ARG A 481 15.21 -6.30 8.32
CA ARG A 481 14.20 -5.60 7.50
C ARG A 481 13.76 -4.29 8.16
N LEU A 482 13.52 -4.29 9.46
CA LEU A 482 13.16 -3.09 10.22
C LEU A 482 14.31 -2.07 10.23
N ASP A 483 15.55 -2.52 10.43
CA ASP A 483 16.73 -1.66 10.38
C ASP A 483 16.90 -1.02 8.99
N GLU A 484 16.66 -1.79 7.91
CA GLU A 484 16.68 -1.27 6.53
C GLU A 484 15.56 -0.23 6.30
N LEU A 485 14.34 -0.50 6.77
CA LEU A 485 13.23 0.45 6.67
C LEU A 485 13.49 1.72 7.48
N ALA A 486 14.06 1.61 8.68
CA ALA A 486 14.44 2.74 9.49
C ALA A 486 15.52 3.60 8.80
N ALA A 487 16.52 2.96 8.19
CA ALA A 487 17.54 3.65 7.41
C ALA A 487 16.94 4.39 6.20
N ARG A 488 16.02 3.75 5.45
CA ARG A 488 15.31 4.40 4.33
C ARG A 488 14.43 5.57 4.79
N ASN A 489 13.71 5.41 5.89
CA ASN A 489 12.89 6.49 6.45
C ASN A 489 13.74 7.68 6.89
N LYS A 490 14.90 7.43 7.48
CA LYS A 490 15.87 8.47 7.81
C LYS A 490 16.37 9.20 6.56
N GLU A 491 16.73 8.45 5.51
CA GLU A 491 17.17 9.05 4.24
C GLU A 491 16.08 9.92 3.59
N ILE A 492 14.82 9.47 3.63
CA ILE A 492 13.66 10.25 3.14
C ILE A 492 13.49 11.53 3.96
N ALA A 493 13.59 11.44 5.29
CA ALA A 493 13.50 12.60 6.18
C ALA A 493 14.62 13.61 5.91
N ASP A 494 15.85 13.14 5.71
CA ASP A 494 17.01 13.99 5.38
C ASP A 494 16.82 14.68 4.02
N LYS A 495 16.30 13.96 3.02
CA LYS A 495 15.95 14.54 1.70
C LYS A 495 14.86 15.60 1.81
N LEU A 496 13.81 15.35 2.58
CA LEU A 496 12.71 16.29 2.77
C LEU A 496 13.16 17.53 3.55
N ALA A 497 14.01 17.36 4.56
CA ALA A 497 14.63 18.46 5.28
C ALA A 497 15.49 19.33 4.36
N LYS A 498 16.28 18.71 3.47
CA LYS A 498 17.07 19.43 2.46
C LYS A 498 16.19 20.21 1.48
N GLN A 499 15.15 19.58 0.94
CA GLN A 499 14.19 20.25 0.04
C GLN A 499 13.48 21.42 0.73
N LYS A 500 13.10 21.26 2.00
CA LYS A 500 12.50 22.34 2.79
C LYS A 500 13.47 23.51 2.97
N ALA A 501 14.73 23.23 3.30
CA ALA A 501 15.77 24.26 3.43
C ALA A 501 16.04 24.99 2.11
N GLU A 502 16.09 24.27 0.98
CA GLU A 502 16.23 24.87 -0.36
C GLU A 502 15.03 25.75 -0.72
N LYS A 503 13.80 25.31 -0.42
CA LYS A 503 12.56 26.08 -0.64
C LYS A 503 12.51 27.34 0.22
N GLU A 504 12.93 27.25 1.49
CA GLU A 504 13.03 28.41 2.38
C GLU A 504 14.11 29.40 1.92
N ALA A 505 15.27 28.90 1.46
CA ALA A 505 16.33 29.72 0.88
C ALA A 505 15.87 30.43 -0.39
N MET A 506 15.16 29.73 -1.29
CA MET A 506 14.57 30.30 -2.49
C MET A 506 13.53 31.38 -2.16
N LYS A 507 12.67 31.13 -1.17
CA LYS A 507 11.68 32.11 -0.69
C LYS A 507 12.37 33.35 -0.09
N ALA A 508 13.44 33.15 0.68
CA ALA A 508 14.23 34.25 1.24
C ALA A 508 14.93 35.07 0.14
N ALA A 509 15.44 34.43 -0.92
CA ALA A 509 16.02 35.11 -2.07
C ALA A 509 14.98 35.97 -2.80
N MET A 510 13.80 35.42 -3.12
CA MET A 510 12.71 36.20 -3.73
C MET A 510 12.27 37.38 -2.87
N ALA A 511 12.28 37.24 -1.55
CA ALA A 511 11.95 38.33 -0.63
C ALA A 511 13.01 39.45 -0.66
N ARG A 512 14.30 39.11 -0.77
CA ARG A 512 15.38 40.09 -0.94
C ARG A 512 15.24 40.84 -2.26
N ASP A 513 14.99 40.12 -3.36
CA ASP A 513 14.80 40.76 -4.67
C ASP A 513 13.60 41.71 -4.67
N ARG A 514 12.48 41.31 -4.05
CA ARG A 514 11.32 42.21 -3.85
C ARG A 514 11.67 43.45 -3.03
N ALA A 515 12.47 43.30 -1.98
CA ALA A 515 12.92 44.42 -1.16
C ALA A 515 13.85 45.35 -1.95
N GLU A 516 14.74 44.83 -2.79
CA GLU A 516 15.59 45.63 -3.67
C GLU A 516 14.78 46.39 -4.72
N VAL A 517 13.79 45.74 -5.36
CA VAL A 517 12.89 46.39 -6.30
C VAL A 517 12.07 47.50 -5.63
N ALA A 518 11.58 47.26 -4.41
CA ALA A 518 10.89 48.29 -3.63
C ALA A 518 11.81 49.47 -3.28
N ALA A 519 13.08 49.21 -2.96
CA ALA A 519 14.08 50.22 -2.64
C ALA A 519 14.49 51.07 -3.86
N ARG A 520 14.47 50.51 -5.08
CA ARG A 520 14.70 51.27 -6.32
C ARG A 520 13.62 52.31 -6.63
N GLY A 521 12.44 52.22 -6.00
CA GLY A 521 11.31 53.13 -6.21
C GLY A 521 10.65 52.96 -7.59
N PRO A 522 9.49 53.62 -7.83
CA PRO A 522 8.81 53.54 -9.11
C PRO A 522 9.71 54.13 -10.21
N ALA A 523 9.82 53.41 -11.33
CA ALA A 523 10.57 53.88 -12.50
C ALA A 523 10.13 55.31 -12.85
N GLN A 524 11.06 56.26 -12.84
CA GLN A 524 10.77 57.63 -13.26
C GLN A 524 10.22 57.58 -14.67
N ALA A 525 8.96 57.98 -14.84
CA ALA A 525 8.31 58.08 -16.12
C ALA A 525 9.21 58.92 -17.04
N SER A 526 9.68 58.30 -18.12
CA SER A 526 10.45 58.97 -19.15
C SER A 526 9.60 60.10 -19.72
N ILE A 527 9.91 61.33 -19.29
CA ILE A 527 9.37 62.55 -19.90
C ILE A 527 9.84 62.52 -21.35
N ALA A 528 8.91 62.24 -22.27
CA ALA A 528 9.15 62.27 -23.70
C ALA A 528 9.60 63.68 -24.10
N LYS A 529 10.91 63.85 -24.25
CA LYS A 529 11.50 65.09 -24.77
C LYS A 529 11.14 65.17 -26.25
N LYS A 530 10.20 66.06 -26.60
CA LYS A 530 9.86 66.36 -28.00
C LYS A 530 11.14 66.73 -28.74
N LEU A 531 11.53 65.89 -29.70
CA LEU A 531 12.59 66.20 -30.66
C LEU A 531 12.10 67.26 -31.65
N PRO A 532 12.90 68.29 -31.98
CA PRO A 532 12.57 69.23 -33.03
C PRO A 532 12.71 68.55 -34.39
N THR A 533 11.72 68.78 -35.24
CA THR A 533 11.65 68.27 -36.61
C THR A 533 12.55 69.08 -37.53
N GLU A 534 13.79 68.65 -37.79
CA GLU A 534 14.55 69.14 -38.95
C GLU A 534 15.41 68.04 -39.60
N SER A 535 15.08 67.79 -40.88
CA SER A 535 15.95 67.44 -42.01
C SER A 535 17.16 66.51 -41.83
N GLY A 536 17.08 65.35 -42.50
CA GLY A 536 18.08 64.86 -43.46
C GLY A 536 19.43 64.36 -42.95
N GLY A 537 19.67 63.05 -43.04
CA GLY A 537 21.03 62.50 -43.01
C GLY A 537 21.14 61.07 -42.47
N THR A 538 21.26 60.12 -43.39
CA THR A 538 21.90 58.79 -43.28
C THR A 538 22.27 58.26 -41.87
N MET A 539 21.55 57.25 -41.39
CA MET A 539 21.88 56.43 -40.21
C MET A 539 22.03 54.96 -40.60
N THR A 540 23.21 54.57 -41.07
CA THR A 540 23.66 53.17 -41.19
C THR A 540 25.13 53.07 -40.81
N SER A 541 25.48 53.45 -39.57
CA SER A 541 26.84 53.20 -39.05
C SER A 541 26.97 53.06 -37.52
N ALA A 542 25.89 53.19 -36.73
CA ALA A 542 26.00 53.17 -35.27
C ALA A 542 25.60 51.84 -34.60
N ILE A 543 24.99 50.89 -35.35
CA ILE A 543 24.50 49.62 -34.79
C ILE A 543 25.57 48.50 -34.88
N PHE A 544 26.63 48.69 -35.68
CA PHE A 544 27.66 47.66 -35.86
C PHE A 544 28.80 47.75 -34.84
N SER A 545 28.97 48.89 -34.17
CA SER A 545 30.10 49.14 -33.25
C SER A 545 29.90 48.57 -31.84
N GLU A 546 28.66 48.45 -31.37
CA GLU A 546 28.38 47.91 -30.03
C GLU A 546 28.33 46.37 -29.98
N GLN A 547 28.18 45.70 -31.12
CA GLN A 547 28.24 44.22 -31.18
C GLN A 547 29.68 43.69 -31.11
N GLU A 548 30.67 44.44 -31.59
CA GLU A 548 32.08 44.01 -31.62
C GLU A 548 32.76 44.14 -30.25
N GLU A 549 32.38 45.13 -29.42
CA GLU A 549 32.88 45.27 -28.05
C GLU A 549 32.32 44.22 -27.07
N ALA A 550 31.14 43.64 -27.38
CA ALA A 550 30.53 42.59 -26.56
C ALA A 550 31.16 41.20 -26.79
N GLU A 551 31.64 40.92 -28.01
CA GLU A 551 32.34 39.67 -28.31
C GLU A 551 33.80 39.67 -27.84
N GLY A 552 34.46 40.83 -27.82
CA GLY A 552 35.83 40.96 -27.28
C GLY A 552 35.95 40.62 -25.78
N ARG A 553 34.90 40.84 -24.98
CA ARG A 553 34.92 40.54 -23.53
C ARG A 553 34.59 39.09 -23.19
N ARG A 554 33.98 38.31 -24.10
CA ARG A 554 33.70 36.88 -23.87
C ARG A 554 34.88 35.97 -24.15
N ASN A 555 35.86 36.40 -24.93
CA ASN A 555 37.01 35.58 -25.34
C ASN A 555 38.26 35.78 -24.45
N ALA A 556 38.14 36.50 -23.33
CA ALA A 556 39.24 36.83 -22.42
C ALA A 556 39.02 36.36 -20.97
N GLN A 557 38.18 35.34 -20.74
CA GLN A 557 38.07 34.64 -19.46
C GLN A 557 38.39 33.15 -19.61
#